data_AF-E3LK70-F1
#
_entry.id   AF-E3LK70-F1
#
_cell.length_a   1.000
_cell.length_b   1.000
_cell.length_c   1.000
_cell.angle_alpha   90.00
_cell.angle_beta   90.00
_cell.angle_gamma   90.00
#
_symmetry.space_group_name_H-M   'P 1'
#
loop_
_entity.id
_entity.type
_entity.pdbx_description
1 polymer ?
#
loop_
_entity_poly.entity_id
_entity_poly.type
_entity_poly.pdbx_seq_one_letter_code
_entity_poly.pdbx_strand_id
1 'polypeptide(L)'
;MLPYDLFESHTFPLNPLQMNCLEPAPTTFRIFIHSIHLISVPTYLLALVSLIFIKSNVFTTYRIFLIWHVLENFFFEFYSAFLVEPVLHAPYTLMRTTGILSKVGIGSLAQFYMLALAIEYNGTSVSEMFWFRYKASIMHYKEHCFTYFLRIFVNFTRFIAVFDTVFCIITHQEALLFQSEYKSALLKLNPLDTFLKCDSVYLVVAFKDYISSIYVAFWIIQSVVLFISVPGTAIYINFNIPKTVSEVTWKVQQQLLRSLIIQVSIHGIMLGIPNTMFIYSFLFGYETETYAYAAFACLTYHGFASSLVQIIFTKPLRQYLLTICKLKKQETSKTSVTSFNKRTSVF
;
A
#
# COMPACT_ATOMS: atom_id res chain seq x y z
N MET A 1 -39.64 18.60 -48.05
CA MET A 1 -40.48 18.65 -46.83
C MET A 1 -40.41 17.27 -46.20
N LEU A 2 -39.42 17.07 -45.32
CA LEU A 2 -39.18 15.81 -44.60
C LEU A 2 -39.73 16.00 -43.19
N PRO A 3 -40.50 15.06 -42.63
CA PRO A 3 -40.87 15.15 -41.22
C PRO A 3 -39.67 14.72 -40.36
N TYR A 4 -39.30 15.63 -39.47
CA TYR A 4 -38.63 15.35 -38.21
C TYR A 4 -39.52 14.38 -37.41
N ASP A 5 -38.95 13.27 -36.94
CA ASP A 5 -39.26 12.55 -35.69
C ASP A 5 -38.90 11.07 -35.83
N LEU A 6 -37.66 10.71 -35.46
CA LEU A 6 -37.25 9.36 -35.10
C LEU A 6 -35.89 9.42 -34.39
N PHE A 7 -35.91 10.04 -33.21
CA PHE A 7 -34.88 9.88 -32.18
C PHE A 7 -35.58 9.71 -30.83
N GLU A 8 -36.43 8.70 -30.71
CA GLU A 8 -36.79 8.16 -29.41
C GLU A 8 -35.73 7.14 -29.02
N SER A 9 -34.96 7.51 -28.00
CA SER A 9 -34.11 6.63 -27.24
C SER A 9 -34.94 5.47 -26.68
N HIS A 10 -34.75 4.26 -27.20
CA HIS A 10 -35.15 3.06 -26.50
C HIS A 10 -34.28 2.90 -25.25
N THR A 11 -34.64 3.60 -24.18
CA THR A 11 -34.37 3.15 -22.81
C THR A 11 -35.17 1.87 -22.60
N PHE A 12 -34.54 0.74 -22.91
CA PHE A 12 -35.02 -0.54 -22.42
C PHE A 12 -35.13 -0.45 -20.89
N PRO A 13 -36.30 -0.67 -20.29
CA PRO A 13 -36.40 -0.78 -18.85
C PRO A 13 -35.59 -2.01 -18.45
N LEU A 14 -34.50 -1.78 -17.72
CA LEU A 14 -33.74 -2.84 -17.07
C LEU A 14 -34.71 -3.70 -16.27
N ASN A 15 -34.77 -4.98 -16.63
CA ASN A 15 -35.46 -5.99 -15.87
C ASN A 15 -34.92 -5.93 -14.42
N PRO A 16 -35.74 -5.73 -13.37
CA PRO A 16 -35.29 -5.59 -11.98
C PRO A 16 -34.59 -6.84 -11.40
N LEU A 17 -34.37 -7.86 -12.22
CA LEU A 17 -33.67 -9.10 -11.90
C LEU A 17 -32.27 -9.22 -12.54
N GLN A 18 -31.83 -8.25 -13.34
CA GLN A 18 -30.46 -8.27 -13.89
C GLN A 18 -29.49 -7.59 -12.93
N MET A 19 -29.02 -8.36 -11.97
CA MET A 19 -28.04 -7.92 -10.99
C MET A 19 -26.68 -7.64 -11.64
N ASN A 20 -26.15 -6.43 -11.43
CA ASN A 20 -24.84 -6.05 -11.93
C ASN A 20 -23.74 -6.39 -10.91
N CYS A 21 -23.10 -7.56 -11.07
CA CYS A 21 -21.97 -8.00 -10.24
C CYS A 21 -20.71 -7.11 -10.33
N LEU A 22 -20.71 -6.14 -11.25
CA LEU A 22 -19.61 -5.21 -11.49
C LEU A 22 -20.03 -3.75 -11.23
N GLU A 23 -21.11 -3.54 -10.47
CA GLU A 23 -21.53 -2.21 -10.06
C GLU A 23 -20.42 -1.54 -9.21
N PRO A 24 -19.96 -0.35 -9.62
CA PRO A 24 -18.77 0.26 -9.04
C PRO A 24 -19.00 0.83 -7.63
N ALA A 25 -17.90 1.08 -6.93
CA ALA A 25 -17.90 1.80 -5.66
C ALA A 25 -18.51 3.21 -5.80
N PRO A 26 -18.91 3.86 -4.67
CA PRO A 26 -19.42 5.23 -4.68
C PRO A 26 -18.54 6.18 -5.48
N THR A 27 -19.18 7.01 -6.31
CA THR A 27 -18.49 7.90 -7.26
C THR A 27 -17.42 8.78 -6.60
N THR A 28 -17.68 9.28 -5.40
CA THR A 28 -16.71 10.08 -4.63
C THR A 28 -15.43 9.32 -4.32
N PHE A 29 -15.55 8.06 -3.86
CA PHE A 29 -14.40 7.20 -3.58
C PHE A 29 -13.63 6.89 -4.87
N ARG A 30 -14.35 6.55 -5.95
CA ARG A 30 -13.74 6.23 -7.25
C ARG A 30 -12.96 7.43 -7.83
N ILE A 31 -13.56 8.61 -7.83
CA ILE A 31 -12.87 9.83 -8.30
C ILE A 31 -11.62 10.09 -7.47
N PHE A 32 -11.71 9.98 -6.15
CA PHE A 32 -10.58 10.17 -5.25
C PHE A 32 -9.45 9.16 -5.53
N ILE A 33 -9.78 7.87 -5.57
CA ILE A 33 -8.78 6.79 -5.72
C ILE A 33 -8.15 6.74 -7.11
N HIS A 34 -8.75 7.36 -8.13
CA HIS A 34 -8.10 7.47 -9.44
C HIS A 34 -7.34 8.79 -9.61
N SER A 35 -7.83 9.89 -9.06
CA SER A 35 -7.24 11.22 -9.28
C SER A 35 -5.86 11.40 -8.63
N ILE A 36 -5.60 10.76 -7.49
CA ILE A 36 -4.29 10.89 -6.80
C ILE A 36 -3.14 10.32 -7.65
N HIS A 37 -3.42 9.39 -8.58
CA HIS A 37 -2.42 8.86 -9.51
C HIS A 37 -1.73 9.93 -10.36
N LEU A 38 -2.39 11.07 -10.60
CA LEU A 38 -1.79 12.22 -11.28
C LEU A 38 -0.55 12.77 -10.55
N ILE A 39 -0.45 12.55 -9.24
CA ILE A 39 0.63 13.04 -8.38
C ILE A 39 1.48 11.89 -7.84
N SER A 40 0.87 10.75 -7.50
CA SER A 40 1.62 9.62 -6.94
C SER A 40 2.57 8.99 -7.96
N VAL A 41 2.13 8.79 -9.21
CA VAL A 41 2.97 8.19 -10.26
C VAL A 41 4.23 9.02 -10.53
N PRO A 42 4.15 10.35 -10.75
CA PRO A 42 5.36 11.19 -10.83
C PRO A 42 6.25 11.09 -9.59
N THR A 43 5.66 10.99 -8.40
CA THR A 43 6.41 10.90 -7.14
C THR A 43 7.21 9.60 -7.05
N TYR A 44 6.61 8.46 -7.39
CA TYR A 44 7.30 7.17 -7.45
C TYR A 44 8.42 7.18 -8.50
N LEU A 45 8.17 7.74 -9.68
CA LEU A 45 9.20 7.87 -10.72
C LEU A 45 10.38 8.72 -10.24
N LEU A 46 10.12 9.86 -9.60
CA LEU A 46 11.17 10.70 -9.02
C LEU A 46 11.97 9.97 -7.94
N ALA A 47 11.30 9.21 -7.06
CA ALA A 47 11.96 8.40 -6.04
C ALA A 47 12.86 7.33 -6.69
N LEU A 48 12.34 6.58 -7.66
CA LEU A 48 13.07 5.51 -8.36
C LEU A 48 14.27 6.04 -9.14
N VAL A 49 14.09 7.08 -9.95
CA VAL A 49 15.18 7.72 -10.70
C VAL A 49 16.25 8.19 -9.72
N SER A 50 15.87 8.86 -8.63
CA SER A 50 16.83 9.30 -7.62
C SER A 50 17.60 8.13 -7.00
N LEU A 51 16.89 7.06 -6.62
CA LEU A 51 17.52 5.89 -6.03
C LEU A 51 18.45 5.16 -7.00
N ILE A 52 18.10 5.03 -8.26
CA ILE A 52 18.91 4.32 -9.27
C ILE A 52 20.21 5.08 -9.56
N PHE A 53 20.14 6.40 -9.73
CA PHE A 53 21.27 7.21 -10.17
C PHE A 53 22.20 7.70 -9.06
N ILE A 54 21.79 7.65 -7.78
CA ILE A 54 22.68 7.98 -6.66
C ILE A 54 23.83 6.96 -6.59
N LYS A 55 25.06 7.44 -6.76
CA LYS A 55 26.29 6.67 -6.54
C LYS A 55 26.77 6.83 -5.10
N SER A 56 26.61 5.80 -4.27
CA SER A 56 27.15 5.77 -2.90
C SER A 56 27.54 4.35 -2.50
N ASN A 57 28.80 4.17 -2.09
CA ASN A 57 29.35 2.88 -1.62
C ASN A 57 28.82 2.49 -0.24
N VAL A 58 28.41 3.45 0.59
CA VAL A 58 27.86 3.21 1.94
C VAL A 58 26.37 2.85 1.88
N PHE A 59 25.69 3.18 0.78
CA PHE A 59 24.23 3.08 0.65
C PHE A 59 23.78 1.89 -0.23
N THR A 60 24.69 1.12 -0.81
CA THR A 60 24.38 0.23 -1.95
C THR A 60 23.33 -0.84 -1.62
N THR A 61 23.45 -1.55 -0.50
CA THR A 61 22.49 -2.60 -0.12
C THR A 61 21.14 -2.02 0.28
N TYR A 62 21.12 -0.96 1.09
CA TYR A 62 19.89 -0.32 1.54
C TYR A 62 19.14 0.36 0.39
N ARG A 63 19.85 0.88 -0.61
CA ARG A 63 19.28 1.39 -1.86
C ARG A 63 18.45 0.35 -2.58
N ILE A 64 18.91 -0.90 -2.64
CA ILE A 64 18.18 -2.00 -3.31
C ILE A 64 16.86 -2.26 -2.56
N PHE A 65 16.91 -2.32 -1.22
CA PHE A 65 15.69 -2.44 -0.41
C PHE A 65 14.71 -1.29 -0.63
N LEU A 66 15.20 -0.05 -0.69
CA LEU A 66 14.34 1.10 -0.98
C LEU A 66 13.74 1.06 -2.38
N ILE A 67 14.51 0.64 -3.39
CA ILE A 67 13.98 0.47 -4.75
C ILE A 67 12.87 -0.57 -4.75
N TRP A 68 13.10 -1.72 -4.12
CA TRP A 68 12.12 -2.79 -4.03
C TRP A 68 10.84 -2.33 -3.31
N HIS A 69 10.98 -1.67 -2.16
CA HIS A 69 9.85 -1.14 -1.40
C HIS A 69 9.06 -0.09 -2.19
N VAL A 70 9.73 0.79 -2.94
CA VAL A 70 9.06 1.78 -3.79
C VAL A 70 8.31 1.11 -4.95
N LEU A 71 8.89 0.09 -5.57
CA LEU A 71 8.23 -0.68 -6.63
C LEU A 71 7.02 -1.44 -6.11
N GLU A 72 7.18 -2.16 -5.00
CA GLU A 72 6.11 -2.88 -4.31
C GLU A 72 4.92 -1.95 -4.01
N ASN A 73 5.18 -0.78 -3.42
CA ASN A 73 4.17 0.22 -3.13
C ASN A 73 3.46 0.73 -4.39
N PHE A 74 4.21 1.02 -5.45
CA PHE A 74 3.64 1.46 -6.73
C PHE A 74 2.72 0.40 -7.33
N PHE A 75 3.17 -0.87 -7.36
CA PHE A 75 2.36 -1.96 -7.87
C PHE A 75 1.13 -2.23 -7.01
N PHE A 76 1.27 -2.17 -5.68
CA PHE A 76 0.15 -2.31 -4.76
C PHE A 76 -0.91 -1.23 -4.97
N GLU A 77 -0.49 0.02 -5.12
CA GLU A 77 -1.39 1.15 -5.38
C GLU A 77 -2.18 0.96 -6.67
N PHE A 78 -1.48 0.62 -7.76
CA PHE A 78 -2.11 0.33 -9.05
C PHE A 78 -3.05 -0.89 -8.97
N TYR A 79 -2.61 -1.93 -8.28
CA TYR A 79 -3.37 -3.16 -8.08
C TYR A 79 -4.68 -2.89 -7.34
N SER A 80 -4.61 -2.20 -6.19
CA SER A 80 -5.79 -1.84 -5.40
C SER A 80 -6.74 -0.91 -6.17
N ALA A 81 -6.20 0.14 -6.79
CA ALA A 81 -7.01 1.22 -7.38
C ALA A 81 -7.62 0.90 -8.75
N PHE A 82 -7.00 0.07 -9.58
CA PHE A 82 -7.48 -0.22 -10.94
C PHE A 82 -7.77 -1.70 -11.19
N LEU A 83 -6.95 -2.59 -10.63
CA LEU A 83 -7.07 -4.02 -10.90
C LEU A 83 -8.18 -4.65 -10.06
N VAL A 84 -8.24 -4.31 -8.77
CA VAL A 84 -9.25 -4.81 -7.83
C VAL A 84 -10.49 -3.92 -7.80
N GLU A 85 -10.33 -2.60 -7.61
CA GLU A 85 -11.42 -1.65 -7.33
C GLU A 85 -12.41 -2.18 -6.29
N PRO A 86 -12.04 -2.17 -4.98
CA PRO A 86 -12.86 -2.78 -3.95
C PRO A 86 -14.15 -1.98 -3.70
N VAL A 87 -15.26 -2.71 -3.59
CA VAL A 87 -16.58 -2.25 -3.19
C VAL A 87 -16.95 -2.96 -1.89
N LEU A 88 -17.30 -2.18 -0.88
CA LEU A 88 -17.57 -2.63 0.48
C LEU A 88 -19.07 -2.56 0.73
N HIS A 89 -19.59 -3.51 1.50
CA HIS A 89 -21.03 -3.62 1.76
C HIS A 89 -21.29 -3.83 3.26
N ALA A 90 -21.60 -2.77 3.98
CA ALA A 90 -21.99 -2.90 5.39
C ALA A 90 -23.36 -3.61 5.50
N PRO A 91 -23.62 -4.42 6.55
CA PRO A 91 -22.75 -4.74 7.68
C PRO A 91 -21.82 -5.95 7.44
N TYR A 92 -21.81 -6.48 6.23
CA TYR A 92 -21.08 -7.70 5.91
C TYR A 92 -19.58 -7.44 5.80
N THR A 93 -18.79 -8.35 6.35
CA THR A 93 -17.33 -8.39 6.20
C THR A 93 -16.95 -8.94 4.83
N LEU A 94 -17.40 -8.29 3.77
CA LEU A 94 -17.16 -8.74 2.40
C LEU A 94 -16.61 -7.61 1.54
N MET A 95 -15.90 -8.04 0.50
CA MET A 95 -15.36 -7.16 -0.53
C MET A 95 -15.82 -7.69 -1.88
N ARG A 96 -16.53 -6.85 -2.63
CA ARG A 96 -16.79 -7.07 -4.06
C ARG A 96 -15.70 -6.38 -4.88
N THR A 97 -15.23 -7.04 -5.92
CA THR A 97 -14.14 -6.54 -6.77
C THR A 97 -14.71 -6.16 -8.14
N THR A 98 -14.48 -4.93 -8.61
CA THR A 98 -15.08 -4.44 -9.87
C THR A 98 -14.07 -3.94 -10.90
N GLY A 99 -12.77 -4.09 -10.58
CA GLY A 99 -11.69 -3.60 -11.40
C GLY A 99 -11.45 -4.43 -12.66
N ILE A 100 -10.30 -4.18 -13.30
CA ILE A 100 -9.91 -4.84 -14.54
C ILE A 100 -9.87 -6.37 -14.38
N LEU A 101 -9.39 -6.89 -13.24
CA LEU A 101 -9.26 -8.33 -13.03
C LEU A 101 -10.64 -9.02 -13.00
N SER A 102 -11.63 -8.41 -12.34
CA SER A 102 -12.99 -8.92 -12.32
C SER A 102 -13.65 -8.88 -13.70
N LYS A 103 -13.37 -7.83 -14.49
CA LYS A 103 -13.88 -7.69 -15.86
C LYS A 103 -13.34 -8.76 -16.81
N VAL A 104 -12.13 -9.26 -16.58
CA VAL A 104 -11.54 -10.37 -17.36
C VAL A 104 -11.83 -11.75 -16.74
N GLY A 105 -12.63 -11.82 -15.67
CA GLY A 105 -13.10 -13.08 -15.07
C GLY A 105 -12.17 -13.70 -14.02
N ILE A 106 -11.22 -12.95 -13.46
CA ILE A 106 -10.37 -13.46 -12.37
C ILE A 106 -11.18 -13.50 -11.07
N GLY A 107 -11.22 -14.67 -10.42
CA GLY A 107 -12.00 -14.90 -9.21
C GLY A 107 -11.59 -14.02 -8.03
N SER A 108 -12.57 -13.61 -7.21
CA SER A 108 -12.39 -12.71 -6.07
C SER A 108 -11.45 -13.25 -5.00
N LEU A 109 -11.42 -14.58 -4.79
CA LEU A 109 -10.51 -15.23 -3.83
C LEU A 109 -9.05 -14.96 -4.19
N ALA A 110 -8.69 -15.16 -5.47
CA ALA A 110 -7.32 -14.91 -5.93
C ALA A 110 -6.97 -13.43 -5.79
N GLN A 111 -7.92 -12.54 -6.12
CA GLN A 111 -7.71 -11.10 -5.98
C GLN A 111 -7.51 -10.69 -4.51
N PHE A 112 -8.28 -11.28 -3.59
CA PHE A 112 -8.15 -11.03 -2.15
C PHE A 112 -6.82 -11.56 -1.61
N TYR A 113 -6.42 -12.79 -1.96
CA TYR A 113 -5.12 -13.34 -1.56
C TYR A 113 -3.96 -12.50 -2.07
N MET A 114 -3.97 -12.08 -3.33
CA MET A 114 -2.95 -11.18 -3.86
C MET A 114 -2.93 -9.84 -3.12
N LEU A 115 -4.10 -9.26 -2.81
CA LEU A 115 -4.19 -8.02 -2.05
C LEU A 115 -3.57 -8.19 -0.65
N ALA A 116 -3.96 -9.23 0.05
CA ALA A 116 -3.58 -9.44 1.43
C ALA A 116 -2.10 -9.87 1.57
N LEU A 117 -1.60 -10.72 0.67
CA LEU A 117 -0.15 -11.01 0.57
C LEU A 117 0.66 -9.75 0.24
N ALA A 118 0.16 -8.85 -0.61
CA ALA A 118 0.88 -7.60 -0.90
C ALA A 118 0.98 -6.68 0.34
N ILE A 119 -0.05 -6.65 1.20
CA ILE A 119 0.00 -5.93 2.49
C ILE A 119 1.02 -6.60 3.43
N GLU A 120 1.04 -7.92 3.47
CA GLU A 120 1.94 -8.71 4.29
C GLU A 120 3.42 -8.55 3.88
N TYR A 121 3.71 -8.58 2.58
CA TYR A 121 5.03 -8.28 2.05
C TYR A 121 5.44 -6.84 2.36
N ASN A 122 4.48 -5.90 2.37
CA ASN A 122 4.77 -4.52 2.77
C ASN A 122 5.22 -4.45 4.24
N GLY A 123 4.49 -5.14 5.13
CA GLY A 123 4.88 -5.29 6.54
C GLY A 123 6.27 -5.92 6.71
N THR A 124 6.59 -6.92 5.90
CA THR A 124 7.91 -7.56 5.88
C THR A 124 8.99 -6.59 5.40
N SER A 125 8.75 -5.85 4.33
CA SER A 125 9.63 -4.81 3.79
C SER A 125 9.91 -3.71 4.83
N VAL A 126 8.88 -3.27 5.56
CA VAL A 126 9.02 -2.36 6.70
C VAL A 126 9.94 -2.97 7.77
N SER A 127 9.73 -4.23 8.17
CA SER A 127 10.57 -4.89 9.17
C SER A 127 12.07 -4.90 8.78
N GLU A 128 12.38 -5.16 7.50
CA GLU A 128 13.76 -5.11 6.96
C GLU A 128 14.37 -3.71 7.03
N MET A 129 13.58 -2.70 6.67
CA MET A 129 14.03 -1.31 6.70
C MET A 129 14.39 -0.89 8.13
N PHE A 130 13.58 -1.26 9.12
CA PHE A 130 13.87 -0.98 10.53
C PHE A 130 15.10 -1.73 11.03
N TRP A 131 15.26 -2.99 10.65
CA TRP A 131 16.47 -3.77 10.95
C TRP A 131 17.73 -3.14 10.37
N PHE A 132 17.68 -2.68 9.12
CA PHE A 132 18.80 -1.99 8.50
C PHE A 132 19.16 -0.72 9.26
N ARG A 133 18.15 0.11 9.59
CA ARG A 133 18.35 1.38 10.30
C ARG A 133 18.88 1.17 11.71
N TYR A 134 18.43 0.14 12.40
CA TYR A 134 18.97 -0.25 13.69
C TYR A 134 20.49 -0.52 13.62
N LYS A 135 20.93 -1.39 12.69
CA LYS A 135 22.35 -1.68 12.47
C LYS A 135 23.18 -0.46 12.10
N ALA A 136 22.59 0.48 11.36
CA ALA A 136 23.26 1.71 10.94
C ALA A 136 23.36 2.75 12.06
N SER A 137 22.46 2.72 13.05
CA SER A 137 22.35 3.77 14.07
C SER A 137 23.05 3.40 15.38
N ILE A 138 23.15 2.11 15.71
CA ILE A 138 23.74 1.61 16.95
C ILE A 138 25.16 1.10 16.70
N MET A 139 26.14 1.71 17.38
CA MET A 139 27.52 1.22 17.40
C MET A 139 27.59 -0.10 18.19
N HIS A 140 28.42 -1.05 17.75
CA HIS A 140 28.54 -2.36 18.42
C HIS A 140 27.20 -3.09 18.63
N TYR A 141 26.22 -2.87 17.73
CA TYR A 141 24.85 -3.36 17.90
C TYR A 141 24.76 -4.84 18.32
N LYS A 142 25.66 -5.70 17.85
CA LYS A 142 25.69 -7.14 18.17
C LYS A 142 25.78 -7.46 19.67
N GLU A 143 26.31 -6.56 20.48
CA GLU A 143 26.46 -6.74 21.93
C GLU A 143 25.17 -6.47 22.69
N HIS A 144 24.20 -5.78 22.08
CA HIS A 144 22.94 -5.43 22.71
C HIS A 144 21.93 -6.58 22.64
N CYS A 145 21.29 -6.91 23.78
CA CYS A 145 20.21 -7.91 23.85
C CYS A 145 19.07 -7.61 22.86
N PHE A 146 18.75 -6.33 22.65
CA PHE A 146 17.72 -5.88 21.70
C PHE A 146 17.97 -6.34 20.26
N THR A 147 19.23 -6.58 19.87
CA THR A 147 19.58 -7.16 18.56
C THR A 147 18.97 -8.54 18.37
N TYR A 148 18.96 -9.37 19.41
CA TYR A 148 18.39 -10.72 19.32
C TYR A 148 16.88 -10.66 19.15
N PHE A 149 16.22 -9.80 19.93
CA PHE A 149 14.79 -9.52 19.79
C PHE A 149 14.43 -9.10 18.35
N LEU A 150 15.12 -8.09 17.80
CA LEU A 150 14.85 -7.62 16.44
C LEU A 150 15.16 -8.67 15.38
N ARG A 151 16.21 -9.47 15.56
CA ARG A 151 16.54 -10.55 14.61
C ARG A 151 15.46 -11.62 14.59
N ILE A 152 14.96 -12.03 15.75
CA ILE A 152 13.85 -13.00 15.85
C ILE A 152 12.62 -12.42 15.14
N PHE A 153 12.28 -11.17 15.44
CA PHE A 153 11.16 -10.47 14.83
C PHE A 153 11.23 -10.45 13.30
N VAL A 154 12.36 -10.01 12.72
CA VAL A 154 12.53 -9.92 11.26
C VAL A 154 12.48 -11.30 10.60
N ASN A 155 13.07 -12.32 11.24
CA ASN A 155 12.98 -13.68 10.70
C ASN A 155 11.56 -14.26 10.81
N PHE A 156 10.81 -13.87 11.85
CA PHE A 156 9.44 -14.28 12.03
C PHE A 156 8.51 -13.66 10.98
N THR A 157 8.67 -12.36 10.66
CA THR A 157 7.91 -11.73 9.56
C THR A 157 8.22 -12.35 8.21
N ARG A 158 9.50 -12.69 7.93
CA ARG A 158 9.88 -13.45 6.72
C ARG A 158 9.24 -14.84 6.67
N PHE A 159 9.21 -15.53 7.81
CA PHE A 159 8.60 -16.84 7.89
C PHE A 159 7.10 -16.77 7.56
N ILE A 160 6.38 -15.81 8.16
CA ILE A 160 4.96 -15.59 7.89
C ILE A 160 4.75 -15.32 6.39
N ALA A 161 5.50 -14.38 5.79
CA ALA A 161 5.44 -14.07 4.35
C ALA A 161 5.56 -15.29 3.43
N VAL A 162 6.52 -16.17 3.70
CA VAL A 162 6.73 -17.38 2.91
C VAL A 162 5.64 -18.42 3.20
N PHE A 163 5.29 -18.59 4.47
CA PHE A 163 4.27 -19.54 4.90
C PHE A 163 2.91 -19.19 4.29
N ASP A 164 2.42 -17.96 4.45
CA ASP A 164 1.10 -17.55 3.97
C ASP A 164 1.02 -17.60 2.45
N THR A 165 2.10 -17.25 1.74
CA THR A 165 2.18 -17.42 0.27
C THR A 165 1.98 -18.88 -0.13
N VAL A 166 2.72 -19.81 0.50
CA VAL A 166 2.61 -21.24 0.20
C VAL A 166 1.25 -21.79 0.63
N PHE A 167 0.75 -21.35 1.78
CA PHE A 167 -0.53 -21.75 2.34
C PHE A 167 -1.69 -21.35 1.44
N CYS A 168 -1.74 -20.10 0.96
CA CYS A 168 -2.74 -19.62 0.01
C CYS A 168 -2.74 -20.40 -1.31
N ILE A 169 -1.58 -20.84 -1.80
CA ILE A 169 -1.47 -21.64 -3.03
C ILE A 169 -2.01 -23.05 -2.80
N ILE A 170 -1.57 -23.72 -1.73
CA ILE A 170 -1.94 -25.11 -1.44
C ILE A 170 -3.43 -25.22 -1.12
N THR A 171 -3.97 -24.28 -0.34
CA THR A 171 -5.35 -24.34 0.16
C THR A 171 -6.37 -23.70 -0.78
N HIS A 172 -5.95 -23.18 -1.94
CA HIS A 172 -6.81 -22.37 -2.83
C HIS A 172 -8.12 -23.07 -3.21
N GLN A 173 -8.07 -24.34 -3.58
CA GLN A 173 -9.26 -25.08 -4.01
C GLN A 173 -10.25 -25.31 -2.85
N GLU A 174 -9.75 -25.65 -1.67
CA GLU A 174 -10.58 -25.83 -0.48
C GLU A 174 -11.18 -24.50 -0.01
N ALA A 175 -10.41 -23.42 -0.07
CA ALA A 175 -10.90 -22.08 0.23
C ALA A 175 -12.07 -21.67 -0.67
N LEU A 176 -12.06 -22.04 -1.96
CA LEU A 176 -13.20 -21.80 -2.85
C LEU A 176 -14.46 -22.55 -2.40
N LEU A 177 -14.32 -23.77 -1.91
CA LEU A 177 -15.45 -24.57 -1.41
C LEU A 177 -16.05 -23.92 -0.16
N PHE A 178 -15.22 -23.54 0.82
CA PHE A 178 -15.70 -22.83 2.02
C PHE A 178 -16.36 -21.49 1.68
N GLN A 179 -15.78 -20.72 0.75
CA GLN A 179 -16.39 -19.48 0.27
C GLN A 179 -17.78 -19.69 -0.32
N SER A 180 -17.96 -20.73 -1.14
CA SER A 180 -19.26 -21.06 -1.73
C SER A 180 -20.29 -21.45 -0.66
N GLU A 181 -19.88 -22.28 0.31
CA GLU A 181 -20.72 -22.68 1.43
C GLU A 181 -21.18 -21.47 2.27
N TYR A 182 -20.26 -20.57 2.59
CA TYR A 182 -20.57 -19.40 3.43
C TYR A 182 -21.45 -18.39 2.73
N LYS A 183 -21.19 -18.11 1.44
CA LYS A 183 -22.08 -17.28 0.62
C LYS A 183 -23.48 -17.88 0.54
N SER A 184 -23.59 -19.19 0.32
CA SER A 184 -24.88 -19.88 0.26
C SER A 184 -25.64 -19.81 1.59
N ALA A 185 -24.96 -20.03 2.71
CA ALA A 185 -25.55 -19.91 4.03
C ALA A 185 -26.02 -18.47 4.31
N LEU A 186 -25.22 -17.46 3.95
CA LEU A 186 -25.58 -16.06 4.15
C LEU A 186 -26.75 -15.62 3.26
N LEU A 187 -26.79 -16.08 2.02
CA LEU A 187 -27.90 -15.82 1.09
C LEU A 187 -29.21 -16.45 1.55
N LYS A 188 -29.17 -17.62 2.19
CA LYS A 188 -30.39 -18.23 2.78
C LYS A 188 -30.97 -17.38 3.91
N LEU A 189 -30.12 -16.73 4.68
CA LEU A 189 -30.52 -15.81 5.75
C LEU A 189 -31.02 -14.47 5.18
N ASN A 190 -30.42 -14.01 4.08
CA ASN A 190 -30.75 -12.72 3.45
C ASN A 190 -31.06 -12.90 1.94
N PRO A 191 -32.25 -13.41 1.57
CA PRO A 191 -32.57 -13.74 0.18
C PRO A 191 -32.61 -12.55 -0.79
N LEU A 192 -32.79 -11.34 -0.26
CA LEU A 192 -32.82 -10.08 -1.03
C LEU A 192 -31.42 -9.64 -1.48
N ASP A 193 -30.37 -10.08 -0.77
CA ASP A 193 -28.98 -9.72 -1.03
C ASP A 193 -28.38 -10.56 -2.15
N THR A 194 -29.00 -10.42 -3.32
CA THR A 194 -28.67 -11.21 -4.51
C THR A 194 -27.20 -11.09 -4.90
N PHE A 195 -26.52 -9.98 -4.56
CA PHE A 195 -25.10 -9.73 -4.90
C PHE A 195 -24.16 -10.78 -4.33
N LEU A 196 -24.57 -11.52 -3.29
CA LEU A 196 -23.84 -12.67 -2.73
C LEU A 196 -23.66 -13.81 -3.74
N LYS A 197 -24.47 -13.86 -4.81
CA LYS A 197 -24.33 -14.83 -5.91
C LYS A 197 -23.17 -14.52 -6.85
N CYS A 198 -22.58 -13.33 -6.76
CA CYS A 198 -21.52 -12.91 -7.66
C CYS A 198 -20.18 -13.59 -7.32
N ASP A 199 -19.47 -14.05 -8.36
CA ASP A 199 -18.10 -14.55 -8.24
C ASP A 199 -17.11 -13.44 -7.86
N SER A 200 -17.46 -12.17 -8.15
CA SER A 200 -16.67 -10.99 -7.78
C SER A 200 -16.69 -10.66 -6.28
N VAL A 201 -17.57 -11.30 -5.49
CA VAL A 201 -17.65 -11.13 -4.03
C VAL A 201 -16.70 -12.08 -3.34
N TYR A 202 -15.99 -11.60 -2.33
CA TYR A 202 -15.24 -12.41 -1.38
C TYR A 202 -15.74 -12.10 0.03
N LEU A 203 -16.10 -13.14 0.79
CA LEU A 203 -16.62 -13.01 2.14
C LEU A 203 -15.52 -13.36 3.14
N VAL A 204 -15.09 -12.40 3.95
CA VAL A 204 -14.12 -12.65 5.03
C VAL A 204 -14.90 -13.15 6.23
N VAL A 205 -14.73 -14.42 6.59
CA VAL A 205 -15.35 -15.01 7.80
C VAL A 205 -14.25 -15.44 8.75
N ALA A 206 -14.05 -14.70 9.83
CA ALA A 206 -13.00 -15.00 10.79
C ALA A 206 -13.31 -16.29 11.57
N PHE A 207 -12.30 -17.15 11.71
CA PHE A 207 -12.30 -18.32 12.60
C PHE A 207 -13.40 -19.37 12.35
N LYS A 208 -13.92 -19.47 11.12
CA LYS A 208 -15.01 -20.42 10.80
C LYS A 208 -14.53 -21.75 10.23
N ASP A 209 -13.44 -21.72 9.49
CA ASP A 209 -12.72 -22.90 9.00
C ASP A 209 -11.23 -22.77 9.31
N TYR A 210 -10.47 -23.83 9.09
CA TYR A 210 -9.06 -23.83 9.41
C TYR A 210 -8.24 -22.86 8.52
N ILE A 211 -8.65 -22.61 7.27
CA ILE A 211 -7.95 -21.70 6.35
C ILE A 211 -8.15 -20.26 6.83
N SER A 212 -9.39 -19.85 7.04
CA SER A 212 -9.70 -18.52 7.58
C SER A 212 -9.13 -18.31 8.98
N SER A 213 -9.14 -19.35 9.83
CA SER A 213 -8.57 -19.29 11.18
C SER A 213 -7.06 -19.05 11.16
N ILE A 214 -6.31 -19.84 10.39
CA ILE A 214 -4.85 -19.71 10.30
C ILE A 214 -4.50 -18.34 9.71
N TYR A 215 -5.14 -17.96 8.61
CA TYR A 215 -4.87 -16.71 7.92
C TYR A 215 -5.12 -15.48 8.80
N VAL A 216 -6.29 -15.42 9.45
CA VAL A 216 -6.63 -14.30 10.34
C VAL A 216 -5.75 -14.29 11.59
N ALA A 217 -5.42 -15.47 12.15
CA ALA A 217 -4.50 -15.55 13.29
C ALA A 217 -3.11 -15.00 12.95
N PHE A 218 -2.56 -15.37 11.79
CA PHE A 218 -1.24 -14.92 11.35
C PHE A 218 -1.24 -13.43 11.05
N TRP A 219 -2.28 -12.91 10.41
CA TRP A 219 -2.44 -11.47 10.20
C TRP A 219 -2.50 -10.70 11.52
N ILE A 220 -3.27 -11.16 12.51
CA ILE A 220 -3.34 -10.52 13.84
C ILE A 220 -1.97 -10.56 14.52
N ILE A 221 -1.32 -11.73 14.55
CA ILE A 221 -0.01 -11.91 15.18
C ILE A 221 1.02 -10.99 14.53
N GLN A 222 1.10 -10.97 13.20
CA GLN A 222 2.03 -10.13 12.46
C GLN A 222 1.78 -8.64 12.74
N SER A 223 0.50 -8.22 12.75
CA SER A 223 0.12 -6.84 13.04
C SER A 223 0.58 -6.42 14.43
N VAL A 224 0.27 -7.22 15.47
CA VAL A 224 0.71 -6.97 16.85
C VAL A 224 2.23 -6.85 16.93
N VAL A 225 2.92 -7.79 16.28
CA VAL A 225 4.38 -7.86 16.29
C VAL A 225 5.00 -6.64 15.59
N LEU A 226 4.43 -6.16 14.49
CA LEU A 226 4.85 -4.90 13.82
C LEU A 226 4.56 -3.66 14.70
N PHE A 227 3.37 -3.60 15.31
CA PHE A 227 2.97 -2.49 16.18
C PHE A 227 3.88 -2.32 17.41
N ILE A 228 4.47 -3.41 17.91
CA ILE A 228 5.41 -3.37 19.03
C ILE A 228 6.83 -3.06 18.54
N SER A 229 7.31 -3.83 17.56
CA SER A 229 8.72 -3.81 17.14
C SER A 229 9.12 -2.52 16.44
N VAL A 230 8.26 -1.94 15.60
CA VAL A 230 8.59 -0.76 14.80
C VAL A 230 8.77 0.49 15.69
N PRO A 231 7.79 0.89 16.54
CA PRO A 231 7.99 1.95 17.52
C PRO A 231 9.08 1.61 18.52
N GLY A 232 9.14 0.35 19.00
CA GLY A 232 10.16 -0.11 19.94
C GLY A 232 11.58 0.09 19.41
N THR A 233 11.81 -0.17 18.12
CA THR A 233 13.10 0.09 17.46
C THR A 233 13.44 1.57 17.43
N ALA A 234 12.49 2.42 17.05
CA ALA A 234 12.71 3.88 17.00
C ALA A 234 13.02 4.46 18.39
N ILE A 235 12.27 4.01 19.42
CA ILE A 235 12.47 4.39 20.81
C ILE A 235 13.85 3.91 21.30
N TYR A 236 14.20 2.64 21.04
CA TYR A 236 15.48 2.08 21.44
C TYR A 236 16.65 2.86 20.82
N ILE A 237 16.57 3.17 19.53
CA ILE A 237 17.59 3.98 18.85
C ILE A 237 17.71 5.34 19.53
N ASN A 238 16.59 6.05 19.76
CA ASN A 238 16.61 7.36 20.41
C ASN A 238 17.36 7.37 21.76
N PHE A 239 17.18 6.33 22.58
CA PHE A 239 17.83 6.24 23.90
C PHE A 239 19.28 5.75 23.86
N ASN A 240 19.68 5.03 22.82
CA ASN A 240 20.99 4.37 22.74
C ASN A 240 21.94 5.00 21.71
N ILE A 241 21.61 6.16 21.13
CA ILE A 241 22.57 6.91 20.33
C ILE A 241 23.69 7.44 21.26
N PRO A 242 24.96 7.09 21.01
CA PRO A 242 26.08 7.50 21.85
C PRO A 242 26.27 9.01 21.79
N LYS A 243 26.25 9.67 22.97
CA LYS A 243 26.45 11.13 23.10
C LYS A 243 27.90 11.57 22.94
N THR A 244 28.84 10.63 22.89
CA THR A 244 30.29 10.85 22.81
C THR A 244 30.81 10.94 21.37
N VAL A 245 29.94 10.89 20.36
CA VAL A 245 30.33 11.00 18.95
C VAL A 245 30.66 12.45 18.58
N SER A 246 31.47 12.63 17.53
CA SER A 246 31.79 13.97 17.00
C SER A 246 30.52 14.74 16.63
N GLU A 247 30.55 16.08 16.71
CA GLU A 247 29.39 16.93 16.40
C GLU A 247 28.78 16.65 15.02
N VAL A 248 29.62 16.32 14.05
CA VAL A 248 29.20 15.97 12.69
C VAL A 248 28.41 14.66 12.68
N THR A 249 28.91 13.63 13.38
CA THR A 249 28.25 12.32 13.48
C THR A 249 26.94 12.42 14.25
N TRP A 250 26.92 13.20 15.34
CA TRP A 250 25.72 13.47 16.12
C TRP A 250 24.62 14.10 15.27
N LYS A 251 24.96 15.14 14.48
CA LYS A 251 24.00 15.78 13.56
C LYS A 251 23.45 14.80 12.52
N VAL A 252 24.28 13.89 12.00
CA VAL A 252 23.83 12.86 11.04
C VAL A 252 22.88 11.87 11.72
N GLN A 253 23.21 11.38 12.92
CA GLN A 253 22.35 10.45 13.67
C GLN A 253 21.00 11.07 14.04
N GLN A 254 20.98 12.34 14.47
CA GLN A 254 19.72 13.06 14.71
C GLN A 254 18.85 13.20 13.45
N GLN A 255 19.46 13.46 12.29
CA GLN A 255 18.73 13.52 11.02
C GLN A 255 18.14 12.15 10.63
N LEU A 256 18.90 11.07 10.81
CA LEU A 256 18.44 9.71 10.57
C LEU A 256 17.28 9.34 11.50
N LEU A 257 17.39 9.67 12.79
CA LEU A 257 16.34 9.41 13.78
C LEU A 257 15.07 10.21 13.49
N ARG A 258 15.19 11.50 13.14
CA ARG A 258 14.03 12.32 12.77
C ARG A 258 13.32 11.75 11.55
N SER A 259 14.07 11.36 10.52
CA SER A 259 13.50 10.71 9.34
C SER A 259 12.85 9.37 9.68
N LEU A 260 13.43 8.63 10.63
CA LEU A 260 12.87 7.37 11.11
C LEU A 260 11.52 7.56 11.78
N ILE A 261 11.43 8.48 12.74
CA ILE A 261 10.19 8.77 13.48
C ILE A 261 9.07 9.17 12.52
N ILE A 262 9.35 10.09 11.59
CA ILE A 262 8.35 10.54 10.61
C ILE A 262 7.85 9.37 9.76
N GLN A 263 8.75 8.48 9.33
CA GLN A 263 8.36 7.31 8.55
C GLN A 263 7.57 6.29 9.35
N VAL A 264 7.92 6.05 10.62
CA VAL A 264 7.11 5.23 11.55
C VAL A 264 5.70 5.80 11.62
N SER A 265 5.57 7.11 11.80
CA SER A 265 4.27 7.77 11.94
C SER A 265 3.41 7.62 10.69
N ILE A 266 3.98 7.79 9.49
CA ILE A 266 3.22 7.60 8.24
C ILE A 266 2.72 6.16 8.09
N HIS A 267 3.57 5.16 8.30
CA HIS A 267 3.11 3.77 8.24
C HIS A 267 2.12 3.46 9.36
N GLY A 268 2.34 3.95 10.57
CA GLY A 268 1.39 3.78 11.66
C GLY A 268 0.00 4.32 11.33
N ILE A 269 -0.07 5.52 10.75
CA ILE A 269 -1.35 6.18 10.41
C ILE A 269 -1.99 5.57 9.16
N MET A 270 -1.22 5.35 8.09
CA MET A 270 -1.78 4.98 6.78
C MET A 270 -1.82 3.48 6.51
N LEU A 271 -1.06 2.68 7.27
CA LEU A 271 -1.04 1.22 7.17
C LEU A 271 -1.52 0.58 8.47
N GLY A 272 -0.98 0.99 9.62
CA GLY A 272 -1.32 0.43 10.92
C GLY A 272 -2.78 0.62 11.30
N ILE A 273 -3.26 1.87 11.35
CA ILE A 273 -4.65 2.17 11.73
C ILE A 273 -5.65 1.44 10.81
N PRO A 274 -5.54 1.50 9.47
CA PRO A 274 -6.41 0.72 8.59
C PRO A 274 -6.39 -0.78 8.86
N ASN A 275 -5.22 -1.39 9.09
CA ASN A 275 -5.14 -2.81 9.44
C ASN A 275 -5.87 -3.14 10.75
N THR A 276 -5.72 -2.31 11.78
CA THR A 276 -6.47 -2.47 13.04
C THR A 276 -7.99 -2.35 12.79
N MET A 277 -8.41 -1.41 11.95
CA MET A 277 -9.81 -1.27 11.57
C MET A 277 -10.33 -2.51 10.84
N PHE A 278 -9.58 -3.05 9.87
CA PHE A 278 -9.97 -4.26 9.17
C PHE A 278 -10.06 -5.48 10.09
N ILE A 279 -9.07 -5.68 10.97
CA ILE A 279 -9.11 -6.75 11.98
C ILE A 279 -10.34 -6.60 12.87
N TYR A 280 -10.61 -5.39 13.38
CA TYR A 280 -11.80 -5.12 14.17
C TYR A 280 -13.07 -5.45 13.38
N SER A 281 -13.18 -4.99 12.15
CA SER A 281 -14.32 -5.25 11.28
C SER A 281 -14.53 -6.74 11.03
N PHE A 282 -13.48 -7.54 10.83
CA PHE A 282 -13.64 -8.99 10.62
C PHE A 282 -14.13 -9.74 11.85
N LEU A 283 -13.81 -9.25 13.05
CA LEU A 283 -14.22 -9.89 14.31
C LEU A 283 -15.61 -9.44 14.76
N PHE A 284 -15.98 -8.19 14.49
CA PHE A 284 -17.16 -7.55 15.08
C PHE A 284 -18.14 -6.95 14.06
N GLY A 285 -17.81 -6.97 12.77
CA GLY A 285 -18.56 -6.27 11.72
C GLY A 285 -18.25 -4.77 11.68
N TYR A 286 -18.91 -4.06 10.75
CA TYR A 286 -18.85 -2.60 10.67
C TYR A 286 -20.17 -2.05 10.13
N GLU A 287 -20.59 -0.89 10.62
CA GLU A 287 -21.91 -0.33 10.28
C GLU A 287 -21.87 0.67 9.12
N THR A 288 -20.71 1.31 8.91
CA THR A 288 -20.57 2.41 7.96
C THR A 288 -19.44 2.16 6.97
N GLU A 289 -19.81 2.13 5.68
CA GLU A 289 -18.86 1.97 4.58
C GLU A 289 -17.90 3.16 4.46
N THR A 290 -18.29 4.37 4.88
CA THR A 290 -17.47 5.58 4.81
C THR A 290 -16.09 5.39 5.46
N TYR A 291 -16.05 4.84 6.68
CA TYR A 291 -14.80 4.59 7.38
C TYR A 291 -14.00 3.47 6.75
N ALA A 292 -14.68 2.46 6.21
CA ALA A 292 -14.04 1.35 5.51
C ALA A 292 -13.38 1.83 4.20
N TYR A 293 -14.06 2.67 3.41
CA TYR A 293 -13.48 3.30 2.22
C TYR A 293 -12.33 4.25 2.57
N ALA A 294 -12.42 5.00 3.67
CA ALA A 294 -11.32 5.84 4.15
C ALA A 294 -10.10 4.98 4.55
N ALA A 295 -10.32 3.85 5.24
CA ALA A 295 -9.27 2.90 5.58
C ALA A 295 -8.62 2.30 4.32
N PHE A 296 -9.40 1.91 3.32
CA PHE A 296 -8.90 1.43 2.03
C PHE A 296 -8.13 2.50 1.24
N ALA A 297 -8.56 3.75 1.30
CA ALA A 297 -7.84 4.88 0.70
C ALA A 297 -6.47 5.10 1.38
N CYS A 298 -6.44 5.13 2.72
CA CYS A 298 -5.21 5.21 3.49
C CYS A 298 -4.27 4.04 3.17
N LEU A 299 -4.80 2.82 3.18
CA LEU A 299 -4.07 1.61 2.83
C LEU A 299 -3.52 1.71 1.41
N THR A 300 -4.32 2.11 0.42
CA THR A 300 -3.88 2.18 -0.99
C THR A 300 -2.73 3.18 -1.19
N TYR A 301 -2.79 4.34 -0.51
CA TYR A 301 -1.84 5.44 -0.72
C TYR A 301 -0.73 5.57 0.32
N HIS A 302 -0.59 4.60 1.24
CA HIS A 302 0.48 4.61 2.24
C HIS A 302 1.87 4.67 1.59
N GLY A 303 2.07 3.95 0.49
CA GLY A 303 3.31 3.91 -0.28
C GLY A 303 3.68 5.26 -0.90
N PHE A 304 2.68 5.99 -1.38
CA PHE A 304 2.86 7.33 -1.97
C PHE A 304 3.32 8.30 -0.89
N ALA A 305 2.63 8.33 0.25
CA ALA A 305 3.00 9.19 1.37
C ALA A 305 4.38 8.85 1.93
N SER A 306 4.69 7.56 2.07
CA SER A 306 6.01 7.06 2.48
C SER A 306 7.12 7.52 1.52
N SER A 307 6.88 7.40 0.21
CA SER A 307 7.83 7.82 -0.83
C SER A 307 8.05 9.34 -0.83
N LEU A 308 6.99 10.13 -0.62
CA LEU A 308 7.09 11.58 -0.48
C LEU A 308 7.96 11.97 0.72
N VAL A 309 7.71 11.36 1.88
CA VAL A 309 8.54 11.55 3.09
C VAL A 309 9.99 11.14 2.82
N GLN A 310 10.21 10.01 2.15
CA GLN A 310 11.55 9.56 1.80
C GLN A 310 12.29 10.58 0.93
N ILE A 311 11.64 11.17 -0.08
CA ILE A 311 12.20 12.24 -0.92
C ILE A 311 12.56 13.47 -0.07
N ILE A 312 11.66 13.91 0.80
CA ILE A 312 11.82 15.14 1.58
C ILE A 312 12.94 15.00 2.62
N PHE A 313 12.99 13.86 3.32
CA PHE A 313 13.85 13.68 4.50
C PHE A 313 15.16 12.94 4.21
N THR A 314 15.28 12.24 3.08
CA THR A 314 16.54 11.57 2.72
C THR A 314 17.46 12.52 1.96
N LYS A 315 18.49 13.03 2.66
CA LYS A 315 19.42 14.05 2.13
C LYS A 315 20.02 13.71 0.76
N PRO A 316 20.53 12.48 0.49
CA PRO A 316 21.01 12.12 -0.85
C PRO A 316 19.97 12.28 -1.97
N LEU A 317 18.72 11.89 -1.73
CA LEU A 317 17.62 12.03 -2.69
C LEU A 317 17.29 13.50 -2.92
N ARG A 318 17.14 14.26 -1.84
CA ARG A 318 16.86 15.70 -1.93
C ARG A 318 17.96 16.45 -2.68
N GLN A 319 19.24 16.14 -2.41
CA GLN A 319 20.37 16.78 -3.09
C GLN A 319 20.41 16.42 -4.57
N TYR A 320 20.16 15.16 -4.92
CA TYR A 320 20.10 14.73 -6.31
C TYR A 320 18.98 15.47 -7.09
N LEU A 321 17.77 15.53 -6.53
CA LEU A 321 16.65 16.26 -7.13
C LEU A 321 16.93 17.76 -7.28
N LEU A 322 17.51 18.39 -6.25
CA LEU A 322 17.90 19.80 -6.32
C LEU A 322 18.93 20.06 -7.43
N THR A 323 19.88 19.14 -7.64
CA THR A 323 20.86 19.24 -8.72
C THR A 323 20.18 19.16 -10.10
N ILE A 324 19.27 18.20 -10.31
CA ILE A 324 18.49 18.10 -11.55
C ILE A 324 17.69 19.39 -11.79
N CYS A 325 16.98 19.89 -10.77
CA CYS A 325 16.18 21.11 -10.90
C CYS A 325 17.05 22.34 -11.21
N LYS A 326 18.26 22.44 -10.62
CA LYS A 326 19.20 23.54 -10.90
C LYS A 326 19.80 23.45 -12.30
N LEU A 327 20.16 22.26 -12.77
CA LEU A 327 20.65 22.04 -14.13
C LEU A 327 19.58 22.41 -15.15
N LYS A 328 18.32 22.00 -14.92
CA LYS A 328 17.19 22.39 -15.78
C LYS A 328 16.99 23.91 -15.80
N LYS A 329 17.07 24.59 -14.64
CA LYS A 329 16.96 26.06 -14.56
C LYS A 329 18.07 26.78 -15.35
N GLN A 330 19.30 26.23 -15.35
CA GLN A 330 20.41 26.79 -16.14
C GLN A 330 20.24 26.54 -17.65
N GLU A 331 19.72 25.38 -18.06
CA GLU A 331 19.38 25.12 -19.46
C GLU A 331 18.25 26.03 -19.94
N THR A 332 17.14 26.15 -19.19
CA THR A 332 16.02 27.03 -19.59
C THR A 332 16.44 28.51 -19.63
N SER A 333 17.33 28.95 -18.74
CA SER A 333 17.90 30.30 -18.76
C SER A 333 18.85 30.54 -19.94
N LYS A 334 19.56 29.52 -20.43
CA LYS A 334 20.39 29.63 -21.62
C LYS A 334 19.55 29.65 -22.89
N THR A 335 18.44 28.92 -22.94
CA THR A 335 17.50 28.91 -24.08
C THR A 335 16.70 30.21 -24.18
N SER A 336 16.30 30.83 -23.06
CA SER A 336 15.58 32.12 -23.09
C SER A 336 16.46 33.27 -23.58
N VAL A 337 17.75 33.29 -23.19
CA VAL A 337 18.72 34.31 -23.64
C VAL A 337 19.11 34.14 -25.11
N THR A 338 19.18 32.90 -25.62
CA THR A 338 19.41 32.66 -27.06
C THR A 338 18.19 32.93 -27.93
N SER A 339 16.96 32.84 -27.39
CA SER A 339 15.74 33.21 -28.15
C SER A 339 15.51 34.73 -28.24
N PHE A 340 16.00 35.51 -27.27
CA PHE A 340 15.88 36.98 -27.29
C PHE A 340 16.93 37.64 -28.22
N ASN A 341 18.10 37.02 -28.39
CA ASN A 341 19.16 37.53 -29.28
C ASN A 341 18.97 37.20 -30.77
N LYS A 342 17.86 36.55 -31.16
CA LYS A 342 17.57 36.23 -32.57
C LYS A 342 16.50 37.13 -33.20
N ARG A 343 16.08 38.20 -32.53
CA ARG A 343 15.06 39.15 -33.02
C ARG A 343 15.48 40.62 -33.11
N THR A 344 16.78 40.91 -33.08
CA THR A 344 17.33 42.24 -33.36
C THR A 344 18.52 42.13 -34.30
N SER A 345 18.26 41.75 -35.55
CA SER A 345 19.14 42.05 -36.69
C SER A 345 18.40 41.81 -38.01
N VAL A 346 17.32 42.54 -38.28
CA VAL A 346 16.88 42.74 -39.66
C VAL A 346 16.32 44.17 -39.77
N PHE A 347 17.03 44.97 -40.57
CA PHE A 347 16.83 46.36 -40.97
C PHE A 347 17.18 47.46 -39.95
#